data_AF-A0AAV2HLC9-F1
#
_entry.id   AF-A0AAV2HLC9-F1
#
_cell.length_a   1.000
_cell.length_b   1.000
_cell.length_c   1.000
_cell.angle_alpha   90.00
_cell.angle_beta   90.00
_cell.angle_gamma   90.00
#
_symmetry.space_group_name_H-M   'P 1'
#
loop_
_entity.id
_entity.type
_entity.pdbx_description
1 polymer ?
#
loop_
_entity_poly.entity_id
_entity_poly.type
_entity_poly.pdbx_seq_one_letter_code
_entity_poly.pdbx_strand_id
1 'polypeptide(L)'
;MVKKIKSRTQGNQPHGDNGNSAQFKLRKISGSAVSKWKPVPSSLQELVMSWLEDSILNTSGQRTQAEERTIKSIRKNVAKRLSLLKVPKDKWLDVKSLKNTKHTLESTKKQFDEAEAKLTSAIEMEMKEVQLLQDKVDKMKEVTNDWDEQLHPILRVPSI
;
A
#
# COMPACT_ATOMS: atom_id res chain seq x y z
N MET A 1 16.23 -69.01 17.42
CA MET A 1 16.34 -67.78 16.58
C MET A 1 16.17 -66.56 17.46
N VAL A 2 17.26 -65.86 17.80
CA VAL A 2 17.24 -64.72 18.73
C VAL A 2 16.96 -63.44 17.93
N LYS A 3 15.83 -62.77 18.20
CA LYS A 3 15.49 -61.47 17.61
C LYS A 3 16.31 -60.37 18.30
N LYS A 4 17.27 -59.77 17.58
CA LYS A 4 18.02 -58.58 18.03
C LYS A 4 17.08 -57.37 18.07
N ILE A 5 16.63 -57.00 19.27
CA ILE A 5 15.97 -55.72 19.53
C ILE A 5 17.06 -54.64 19.56
N LYS A 6 17.06 -53.72 18.59
CA LYS A 6 17.94 -52.55 18.59
C LYS A 6 17.57 -51.65 19.78
N SER A 7 18.51 -51.54 20.71
CA SER A 7 18.45 -50.65 21.88
C SER A 7 18.33 -49.19 21.44
N ARG A 8 17.34 -48.51 22.02
CA ARG A 8 17.08 -47.08 21.87
C ARG A 8 18.00 -46.35 22.85
N THR A 9 19.11 -45.81 22.38
CA THR A 9 20.02 -45.00 23.19
C THR A 9 19.30 -43.71 23.59
N GLN A 10 18.88 -43.63 24.86
CA GLN A 10 18.52 -42.37 25.50
C GLN A 10 19.79 -41.51 25.56
N GLY A 11 19.78 -40.40 24.82
CA GLY A 11 20.84 -39.39 24.91
C GLY A 11 20.64 -38.58 26.18
N ASN A 12 21.64 -38.67 27.07
CA ASN A 12 21.81 -37.88 28.28
C ASN A 12 21.58 -36.37 28.05
N GLN A 13 20.73 -35.76 28.87
CA GLN A 13 20.74 -34.30 29.08
C GLN A 13 21.74 -33.97 30.19
N PRO A 14 22.66 -33.00 30.03
CA PRO A 14 23.30 -32.39 31.17
C PRO A 14 22.35 -31.35 31.77
N HIS A 15 22.20 -31.42 33.09
CA HIS A 15 21.62 -30.37 33.91
C HIS A 15 22.42 -29.07 33.74
N GLY A 16 21.72 -27.99 33.40
CA GLY A 16 22.29 -26.65 33.26
C GLY A 16 21.22 -25.62 33.57
N ASP A 17 21.28 -25.13 34.80
CA ASP A 17 20.39 -24.16 35.41
C ASP A 17 20.68 -22.73 34.90
N ASN A 18 19.66 -21.87 34.97
CA ASN A 18 19.67 -20.40 34.94
C ASN A 18 20.26 -19.64 33.73
N GLY A 19 19.40 -18.88 33.05
CA GLY A 19 19.82 -17.79 32.18
C GLY A 19 18.78 -17.43 31.13
N ASN A 20 17.88 -16.51 31.49
CA ASN A 20 16.81 -15.98 30.67
C ASN A 20 17.38 -15.22 29.45
N SER A 21 17.72 -15.93 28.38
CA SER A 21 17.83 -15.38 27.04
C SER A 21 16.71 -16.01 26.23
N ALA A 22 15.81 -15.18 25.71
CA ALA A 22 14.88 -15.59 24.67
C ALA A 22 15.69 -15.85 23.39
N GLN A 23 16.53 -16.88 23.39
CA GLN A 23 17.04 -17.49 22.18
C GLN A 23 15.80 -17.98 21.45
N PHE A 24 15.46 -17.30 20.35
CA PHE A 24 14.69 -17.91 19.29
C PHE A 24 15.42 -19.19 18.90
N LYS A 25 15.07 -20.30 19.55
CA LYS A 25 15.54 -21.62 19.16
C LYS A 25 14.94 -21.83 17.80
N LEU A 26 15.73 -21.51 16.76
CA LEU A 26 15.48 -21.93 15.40
C LEU A 26 15.37 -23.44 15.48
N ARG A 27 14.14 -23.94 15.57
CA ARG A 27 13.87 -25.37 15.55
C ARG A 27 14.52 -25.83 14.26
N LYS A 28 15.53 -26.70 14.37
CA LYS A 28 16.20 -27.27 13.19
C LYS A 28 15.11 -27.95 12.38
N ILE A 29 14.71 -27.30 11.29
CA ILE A 29 13.71 -27.82 10.38
C ILE A 29 14.40 -28.98 9.69
N SER A 30 13.89 -30.19 9.90
CA SER A 30 14.52 -31.37 9.30
C SER A 30 14.56 -31.22 7.77
N GLY A 31 15.60 -31.76 7.12
CA GLY A 31 15.68 -31.76 5.66
C GLY A 31 14.44 -32.38 4.99
N SER A 32 13.78 -33.33 5.67
CA SER A 32 12.52 -33.93 5.23
C SER A 32 11.30 -32.97 5.28
N ALA A 33 11.34 -31.98 6.18
CA ALA A 33 10.31 -30.96 6.25
C ALA A 33 10.54 -29.91 5.15
N VAL A 34 11.79 -29.52 4.90
CA VAL A 34 12.15 -28.57 3.82
C VAL A 34 11.93 -29.17 2.43
N SER A 35 12.08 -30.49 2.25
CA SER A 35 11.79 -31.15 0.96
C SER A 35 10.32 -31.11 0.56
N LYS A 36 9.41 -30.96 1.53
CA LYS A 36 7.96 -30.79 1.28
C LYS A 36 7.59 -29.35 0.91
N TRP A 37 8.51 -28.39 1.10
CA TRP A 37 8.28 -26.98 0.78
C TRP A 37 8.35 -26.77 -0.73
N LYS A 38 7.43 -25.95 -1.25
CA LYS A 38 7.43 -25.58 -2.67
C LYS A 38 8.28 -24.32 -2.89
N PRO A 39 8.90 -24.14 -4.08
CA PRO A 39 9.59 -22.91 -4.42
C PRO A 39 8.62 -21.73 -4.44
N VAL A 40 9.08 -20.54 -4.06
CA VAL A 40 8.25 -19.31 -4.06
C VAL A 40 7.58 -19.11 -5.43
N PRO A 41 6.26 -18.83 -5.51
CA PRO A 41 5.58 -18.53 -6.78
C PRO A 41 6.25 -17.38 -7.54
N SER A 42 6.34 -17.49 -8.86
CA SER A 42 6.91 -16.43 -9.72
C SER A 42 6.22 -15.08 -9.50
N SER A 43 4.89 -15.08 -9.36
CA SER A 43 4.11 -13.87 -9.09
C SER A 43 4.50 -13.14 -7.81
N LEU A 44 4.88 -13.87 -6.75
CA LEU A 44 5.37 -13.26 -5.51
C LEU A 44 6.80 -12.76 -5.67
N GLN A 45 7.63 -13.45 -6.45
CA GLN A 45 8.98 -12.98 -6.77
C GLN A 45 8.92 -11.67 -7.56
N GLU A 46 8.05 -11.59 -8.55
CA GLU A 46 7.79 -10.39 -9.36
C GLU A 46 7.28 -9.23 -8.48
N LEU A 47 6.34 -9.49 -7.57
CA LEU A 47 5.84 -8.47 -6.65
C LEU A 47 6.94 -7.90 -5.74
N VAL A 48 7.76 -8.77 -5.15
CA VAL A 48 8.89 -8.32 -4.30
C VAL A 48 9.92 -7.54 -5.10
N MET A 49 10.20 -7.94 -6.34
CA MET A 49 11.09 -7.21 -7.22
C MET A 49 10.51 -5.84 -7.62
N SER A 50 9.21 -5.75 -7.89
CA SER A 50 8.51 -4.49 -8.15
C SER A 50 8.57 -3.55 -6.95
N TRP A 51 8.33 -4.03 -5.72
CA TRP A 51 8.47 -3.18 -4.52
C TRP A 51 9.89 -2.69 -4.30
N LEU A 52 10.89 -3.52 -4.61
CA LEU A 52 12.29 -3.10 -4.57
C LEU A 52 12.54 -1.98 -5.60
N GLU A 53 12.02 -2.11 -6.81
CA GLU A 53 12.12 -1.10 -7.86
C GLU A 53 11.43 0.20 -7.48
N ASP A 54 10.22 0.15 -6.92
CA ASP A 54 9.48 1.32 -6.43
C ASP A 54 10.23 2.01 -5.29
N SER A 55 10.78 1.25 -4.35
CA SER A 55 11.62 1.80 -3.28
C SER A 55 12.89 2.46 -3.82
N ILE A 56 13.49 1.87 -4.87
CA ILE A 56 14.66 2.44 -5.54
C ILE A 56 14.27 3.74 -6.26
N LEU A 57 13.14 3.77 -6.97
CA LEU A 57 12.64 4.95 -7.68
C LEU A 57 12.31 6.11 -6.73
N ASN A 58 11.66 5.81 -5.59
CA ASN A 58 11.29 6.81 -4.59
C ASN A 58 12.49 7.41 -3.83
N THR A 59 13.66 6.78 -3.91
CA THR A 59 14.83 7.16 -3.10
C THR A 59 15.87 7.99 -3.84
N SER A 60 15.66 8.44 -5.10
CA SER A 60 16.73 9.19 -5.77
C SER A 60 16.33 10.23 -6.81
N GLY A 61 16.79 11.46 -6.57
CA GLY A 61 17.34 12.33 -7.61
C GLY A 61 18.66 11.79 -8.19
N GLN A 62 19.34 12.56 -9.05
CA GLN A 62 20.53 12.15 -9.83
C GLN A 62 21.45 11.16 -9.10
N ARG A 63 21.48 9.90 -9.57
CA ARG A 63 22.34 8.85 -9.03
C ARG A 63 23.74 8.88 -9.64
N THR A 64 24.73 8.56 -8.83
CA THR A 64 26.10 8.31 -9.28
C THR A 64 26.23 6.92 -9.94
N GLN A 65 27.20 6.74 -10.84
CA GLN A 65 27.45 5.43 -11.47
C GLN A 65 27.82 4.32 -10.47
N ALA A 66 28.41 4.68 -9.33
CA ALA A 66 28.75 3.73 -8.26
C ALA A 66 27.48 3.18 -7.58
N GLU A 67 26.51 4.05 -7.30
CA GLU A 67 25.20 3.67 -6.73
C GLU A 67 24.40 2.78 -7.69
N GLU A 68 24.46 3.06 -9.00
CA GLU A 68 23.76 2.20 -9.96
C GLU A 68 24.35 0.79 -10.01
N ARG A 69 25.68 0.64 -9.84
CA ARG A 69 26.34 -0.68 -9.75
C ARG A 69 25.95 -1.42 -8.47
N THR A 70 25.87 -0.74 -7.33
CA THR A 70 25.47 -1.37 -6.06
C THR A 70 24.00 -1.79 -6.10
N ILE A 71 23.11 -0.94 -6.63
CA ILE A 71 21.69 -1.26 -6.84
C ILE A 71 21.54 -2.50 -7.73
N LYS A 72 22.28 -2.57 -8.85
CA LYS A 72 22.25 -3.74 -9.73
C LYS A 72 22.72 -5.03 -9.04
N SER A 73 23.73 -4.93 -8.17
CA SER A 73 24.20 -6.05 -7.35
C SER A 73 23.13 -6.50 -6.34
N ILE A 74 22.47 -5.55 -5.67
CA ILE A 74 21.37 -5.81 -4.74
C ILE A 74 20.23 -6.52 -5.46
N ARG A 75 19.79 -6.03 -6.63
CA ARG A 75 18.74 -6.69 -7.45
C ARG A 75 19.09 -8.15 -7.76
N LYS A 76 20.31 -8.41 -8.24
CA LYS A 76 20.77 -9.76 -8.58
C LYS A 76 20.78 -10.68 -7.35
N ASN A 77 21.21 -10.17 -6.20
CA ASN A 77 21.25 -10.94 -4.95
C ASN A 77 19.85 -11.23 -4.42
N VAL A 78 18.94 -10.27 -4.47
CA VAL A 78 17.53 -10.45 -4.06
C VAL A 78 16.86 -11.48 -4.95
N ALA A 79 16.97 -11.35 -6.28
CA ALA A 79 16.42 -12.31 -7.23
C ALA A 79 16.97 -13.73 -7.01
N LYS A 80 18.28 -13.86 -6.77
CA LYS A 80 18.91 -15.16 -6.47
C LYS A 80 18.44 -15.75 -5.14
N ARG A 81 18.23 -14.92 -4.11
CA ARG A 81 17.71 -15.41 -2.82
C ARG A 81 16.25 -15.82 -2.92
N LEU A 82 15.43 -15.07 -3.66
CA LEU A 82 14.02 -15.39 -3.92
C LEU A 82 13.84 -16.72 -4.65
N SER A 83 14.70 -17.03 -5.62
CA SER A 83 14.63 -18.31 -6.34
C SER A 83 15.08 -19.51 -5.49
N LEU A 84 15.89 -19.30 -4.46
CA LEU A 84 16.35 -20.33 -3.53
C LEU A 84 15.41 -20.54 -2.33
N LEU A 85 14.55 -19.56 -2.05
CA LEU A 85 13.59 -19.64 -0.96
C LEU A 85 12.52 -20.71 -1.25
N LYS A 86 12.25 -21.53 -0.24
CA LYS A 86 11.17 -22.51 -0.25
C LYS A 86 10.21 -22.16 0.87
N VAL A 87 8.91 -22.36 0.63
CA VAL A 87 7.85 -21.99 1.58
C VAL A 87 7.02 -23.23 1.96
N PRO A 88 6.67 -23.43 3.26
CA PRO A 88 5.87 -24.57 3.70
C PRO A 88 4.48 -24.60 3.05
N LYS A 89 4.10 -25.69 2.35
CA LYS A 89 2.85 -25.85 1.57
C LYS A 89 1.57 -25.39 2.28
N ASP A 90 1.51 -25.51 3.60
CA ASP A 90 0.27 -25.35 4.36
C ASP A 90 0.00 -23.91 4.83
N LYS A 91 0.89 -22.94 4.52
CA LYS A 91 0.74 -21.53 4.96
C LYS A 91 0.62 -20.50 3.84
N TRP A 92 0.31 -20.93 2.61
CA TRP A 92 0.54 -20.11 1.41
C TRP A 92 -0.42 -18.94 1.33
N LEU A 93 -1.63 -19.10 1.85
CA LEU A 93 -2.57 -18.04 2.10
C LEU A 93 -3.44 -18.53 3.24
N ASP A 94 -3.48 -17.80 4.36
CA ASP A 94 -4.61 -17.94 5.27
C ASP A 94 -5.83 -17.41 4.50
N VAL A 95 -6.52 -18.31 3.79
CA VAL A 95 -7.69 -17.99 2.97
C VAL A 95 -8.74 -17.25 3.80
N LYS A 96 -8.78 -17.49 5.11
CA LYS A 96 -9.63 -16.75 6.05
C LYS A 96 -9.14 -15.31 6.22
N SER A 97 -7.86 -15.10 6.43
CA SER A 97 -7.25 -13.76 6.44
C SER A 97 -7.48 -13.02 5.11
N LEU A 98 -7.30 -13.68 3.96
CA LEU A 98 -7.54 -13.06 2.65
C LEU A 98 -9.03 -12.71 2.44
N LYS A 99 -9.95 -13.57 2.90
CA LYS A 99 -11.39 -13.24 2.86
C LYS A 99 -11.72 -12.04 3.73
N ASN A 100 -11.09 -11.94 4.91
CA ASN A 100 -11.27 -10.80 5.80
C ASN A 100 -10.72 -9.52 5.19
N THR A 101 -9.51 -9.54 4.62
CA THR A 101 -8.93 -8.36 3.96
C THR A 101 -9.76 -7.93 2.75
N LYS A 102 -10.26 -8.89 1.95
CA LYS A 102 -11.20 -8.60 0.86
C LYS A 102 -12.45 -7.91 1.38
N HIS A 103 -13.06 -8.42 2.44
CA HIS A 103 -14.26 -7.84 3.02
C HIS A 103 -14.01 -6.41 3.54
N THR A 104 -12.87 -6.18 4.20
CA THR A 104 -12.46 -4.84 4.64
C THR A 104 -12.31 -3.89 3.44
N LEU A 105 -11.63 -4.33 2.37
CA LEU A 105 -11.44 -3.56 1.15
C LEU A 105 -12.77 -3.18 0.48
N GLU A 106 -13.70 -4.13 0.39
CA GLU A 106 -15.04 -3.89 -0.15
C GLU A 106 -15.82 -2.88 0.71
N SER A 107 -15.73 -3.00 2.04
CA SER A 107 -16.36 -2.05 2.96
C SER A 107 -15.76 -0.65 2.83
N THR A 108 -14.43 -0.53 2.77
CA THR A 108 -13.77 0.76 2.62
C THR A 108 -14.08 1.39 1.27
N LYS A 109 -14.15 0.59 0.19
CA LYS A 109 -14.56 1.08 -1.12
C LYS A 109 -15.96 1.67 -1.07
N LYS A 110 -16.91 0.96 -0.47
CA LYS A 110 -18.28 1.46 -0.31
C LYS A 110 -18.33 2.78 0.46
N GLN A 111 -17.53 2.93 1.52
CA GLN A 111 -17.43 4.20 2.26
C GLN A 111 -16.87 5.33 1.40
N PHE A 112 -15.88 5.04 0.56
CA PHE A 112 -15.36 6.03 -0.40
C PHE A 112 -16.40 6.41 -1.45
N ASP A 113 -17.10 5.43 -2.05
CA ASP A 113 -18.15 5.69 -3.04
C ASP A 113 -19.28 6.55 -2.43
N GLU A 114 -19.67 6.29 -1.18
CA GLU A 114 -20.66 7.11 -0.44
C GLU A 114 -20.15 8.52 -0.14
N ALA A 115 -18.86 8.67 0.22
CA ALA A 115 -18.25 9.97 0.48
C ALA A 115 -18.11 10.79 -0.81
N GLU A 116 -17.72 10.15 -1.91
CA GLU A 116 -17.64 10.75 -3.24
C GLU A 116 -19.01 11.29 -3.65
N ALA A 117 -20.07 10.47 -3.56
CA ALA A 117 -21.43 10.90 -3.90
C ALA A 117 -21.89 12.13 -3.07
N LYS A 118 -21.56 12.17 -1.78
CA LYS A 118 -21.87 13.33 -0.92
C LYS A 118 -21.11 14.58 -1.35
N LEU A 119 -19.82 14.45 -1.66
CA LEU A 119 -18.99 15.57 -2.11
C LEU A 119 -19.46 16.09 -3.47
N THR A 120 -19.77 15.19 -4.42
CA THR A 120 -20.33 15.58 -5.73
C THR A 120 -21.63 16.35 -5.56
N SER A 121 -22.54 15.87 -4.70
CA SER A 121 -23.80 16.57 -4.43
C SER A 121 -23.57 17.93 -3.77
N ALA A 122 -22.61 18.06 -2.85
CA ALA A 122 -22.29 19.33 -2.22
C ALA A 122 -21.73 20.34 -3.23
N ILE A 123 -20.82 19.89 -4.11
CA ILE A 123 -20.26 20.72 -5.18
C ILE A 123 -21.37 21.20 -6.13
N GLU A 124 -22.31 20.33 -6.51
CA GLU A 124 -23.43 20.73 -7.37
C GLU A 124 -24.33 21.78 -6.73
N MET A 125 -24.56 21.72 -5.41
CA MET A 125 -25.33 22.74 -4.70
C MET A 125 -24.59 24.07 -4.65
N GLU A 126 -23.30 24.06 -4.31
CA GLU A 126 -22.45 25.26 -4.30
C GLU A 126 -22.37 25.90 -5.69
N MET A 127 -22.21 25.10 -6.75
CA MET A 127 -22.21 25.62 -8.12
C MET A 127 -23.53 26.30 -8.49
N LYS A 128 -24.67 25.75 -8.05
CA LYS A 128 -25.99 26.39 -8.26
C LYS A 128 -26.12 27.69 -7.48
N GLU A 129 -25.59 27.74 -6.26
CA GLU A 129 -25.61 28.95 -5.44
C GLU A 129 -24.72 30.05 -6.03
N VAL A 130 -23.52 29.70 -6.48
CA VAL A 130 -22.62 30.62 -7.20
C VAL A 130 -23.29 31.16 -8.45
N GLN A 131 -23.96 30.31 -9.24
CA GLN A 131 -24.69 30.76 -10.43
C GLN A 131 -25.82 31.73 -10.07
N LEU A 132 -26.59 31.44 -9.01
CA LEU A 132 -27.67 32.30 -8.56
C LEU A 132 -27.16 33.66 -8.04
N LEU A 133 -26.01 33.68 -7.37
CA LEU A 133 -25.35 34.91 -6.95
C LEU A 133 -24.83 35.70 -8.15
N GLN A 134 -24.25 35.04 -9.15
CA GLN A 134 -23.80 35.67 -10.39
C GLN A 134 -24.98 36.34 -11.13
N ASP A 135 -26.10 35.63 -11.30
CA ASP A 135 -27.30 36.16 -11.94
C ASP A 135 -27.87 37.39 -11.18
N LYS A 136 -27.77 37.40 -9.84
CA LYS A 136 -28.17 38.56 -9.02
C LYS A 136 -27.23 39.74 -9.21
N VAL A 137 -25.92 39.51 -9.26
CA VAL A 137 -24.92 40.56 -9.50
C VAL A 137 -25.14 41.18 -10.87
N ASP A 138 -25.37 40.36 -11.89
CA ASP A 138 -25.57 40.86 -13.26
C ASP A 138 -26.87 41.68 -13.37
N LYS A 139 -27.97 41.24 -12.74
CA LYS A 139 -29.20 42.05 -12.63
C LYS A 139 -28.98 43.38 -11.91
N MET A 140 -28.19 43.39 -10.83
CA MET A 140 -27.89 44.65 -10.14
C MET A 140 -27.05 45.59 -11.00
N LYS A 141 -26.10 45.07 -11.78
CA LYS A 141 -25.34 45.87 -12.75
C LYS A 141 -26.22 46.46 -13.84
N GLU A 142 -27.15 45.67 -14.38
CA GLU A 142 -28.12 46.16 -15.38
C GLU A 142 -28.95 47.32 -14.81
N VAL A 143 -29.51 47.15 -13.61
CA VAL A 143 -30.24 48.24 -12.92
C VAL A 143 -29.34 49.46 -12.74
N THR A 144 -28.10 49.29 -12.29
CA THR A 144 -27.17 50.41 -12.07
C THR A 144 -26.83 51.15 -13.37
N ASN A 145 -26.65 50.42 -14.47
CA ASN A 145 -26.44 51.00 -15.80
C ASN A 145 -27.68 51.76 -16.29
N ASP A 146 -28.89 51.24 -16.05
CA ASP A 146 -30.15 51.92 -16.37
C ASP A 146 -30.27 53.25 -15.61
N TRP A 147 -29.83 53.28 -14.34
CA TRP A 147 -29.77 54.53 -13.56
C TRP A 147 -28.75 55.52 -14.13
N ASP A 148 -27.54 55.07 -14.50
CA ASP A 148 -26.52 55.92 -15.12
C ASP A 148 -26.94 56.48 -16.50
N GLU A 149 -27.68 55.71 -17.29
CA GLU A 149 -28.23 56.17 -18.57
C GLU A 149 -29.35 57.21 -18.38
N GLN A 150 -30.19 57.08 -17.35
CA GLN A 150 -31.28 58.01 -17.05
C GLN A 150 -30.86 59.24 -16.22
N LEU A 151 -29.64 59.24 -15.67
CA LEU A 151 -29.08 60.34 -14.91
C LEU A 151 -28.82 61.57 -15.80
N HIS A 152 -29.30 62.72 -15.33
CA HIS A 152 -29.12 64.02 -15.99
C HIS A 152 -27.61 64.32 -16.17
N PRO A 153 -27.14 64.88 -17.31
CA PRO A 153 -25.71 64.98 -17.64
C PRO A 153 -24.81 65.68 -16.60
N ILE A 154 -25.39 66.51 -15.74
CA ILE A 154 -24.68 67.27 -14.69
C ILE A 154 -24.33 66.38 -13.48
N LEU A 155 -25.07 65.28 -13.29
CA LEU A 155 -24.88 64.32 -12.20
C LEU A 155 -24.03 63.11 -12.61
N ARG A 156 -23.73 62.95 -13.91
CA ARG A 156 -22.78 61.94 -14.39
C ARG A 156 -21.37 62.37 -14.00
N VAL A 157 -20.81 61.72 -12.99
CA VAL A 157 -19.39 61.91 -12.63
C VAL A 157 -18.55 61.23 -13.72
N PRO A 158 -17.55 61.89 -14.33
CA PRO A 158 -16.70 61.25 -15.32
C PRO A 158 -15.89 60.14 -14.64
N SER A 159 -16.11 58.90 -15.05
CA SER A 159 -15.31 57.75 -14.65
C SER A 159 -13.87 57.93 -15.14
N ILE A 160 -12.92 57.99 -14.20
CA ILE A 160 -11.46 57.96 -14.44
C ILE A 160 -11.03 56.55 -14.84
#